data_AF-A0ABC8SAY4-F1
#
_entry.id   AF-A0ABC8SAY4-F1
#
_cell.length_a   1.000
_cell.length_b   1.000
_cell.length_c   1.000
_cell.angle_alpha   90.00
_cell.angle_beta   90.00
_cell.angle_gamma   90.00
#
_symmetry.space_group_name_H-M   'P 1'
#
loop_
_entity.id
_entity.type
_entity.pdbx_description
1 polymer ?
#
loop_
_entity_poly.entity_id
_entity_poly.type
_entity_poly.pdbx_seq_one_letter_code
_entity_poly.pdbx_strand_id
1 'polypeptide(L)'
;MAFAVFFRVPIVLSLLLLSCEAQETIYPFDYIYQLGDSLSDTGNLIRQDTTGETVAAAHLPYGESFLGRPTGRWSNGLLIVDFIGTSLLDVFQFF
;
A
#
# COMPACT_ATOMS: atom_id res chain seq x y z
N MET A 1 1.08 20.95 48.38
CA MET A 1 0.50 19.90 47.52
C MET A 1 0.34 20.34 46.06
N ALA A 2 -0.01 21.59 45.74
CA ALA A 2 -0.21 22.06 44.36
C ALA A 2 1.07 22.09 43.47
N PHE A 3 2.25 22.40 44.03
CA PHE A 3 3.50 22.52 43.26
C PHE A 3 3.97 21.18 42.65
N ALA A 4 3.70 20.06 43.32
CA ALA A 4 4.03 18.72 42.81
C ALA A 4 3.09 18.27 41.67
N VAL A 5 1.89 18.85 41.56
CA VAL A 5 0.93 18.55 40.50
C VAL A 5 1.38 19.16 39.17
N PHE A 6 1.87 20.41 39.19
CA PHE A 6 2.38 21.10 38.00
C PHE A 6 3.58 20.41 37.36
N PHE A 7 4.47 19.78 38.15
CA PHE A 7 5.60 19.00 37.62
C PHE A 7 5.20 17.60 37.13
N ARG A 8 4.12 17.00 37.68
CA ARG A 8 3.67 15.65 37.29
C ARG A 8 2.98 15.62 35.93
N VAL A 9 2.21 16.64 35.59
CA VAL A 9 1.48 16.73 34.31
C VAL A 9 2.40 16.69 33.07
N PRO A 10 3.47 17.50 32.96
CA PRO A 10 4.36 17.47 31.79
C PRO A 10 5.19 16.18 31.72
N ILE A 11 5.50 15.57 32.87
CA ILE A 11 6.21 14.27 32.93
C ILE A 11 5.31 13.16 32.41
N VAL A 12 4.04 13.11 32.86
CA VAL A 12 3.07 12.11 32.37
C VAL A 12 2.78 12.31 30.88
N LEU A 13 2.66 13.56 30.42
CA LEU A 13 2.50 13.88 29.01
C LEU A 13 3.72 13.49 28.17
N SER A 14 4.94 13.75 28.66
CA SER A 14 6.19 13.33 28.00
C SER A 14 6.30 11.81 27.94
N LEU A 15 5.90 11.09 29.00
CA LEU A 15 5.89 9.62 29.02
C LEU A 15 4.83 9.04 28.06
N LEU A 16 3.65 9.66 27.96
CA LEU A 16 2.61 9.33 26.99
C LEU A 16 3.07 9.54 25.53
N LEU A 17 3.87 10.59 25.29
CA LEU A 17 4.44 10.86 23.97
C LEU A 17 5.57 9.87 23.63
N LEU A 18 6.29 9.33 24.61
CA LEU A 18 7.32 8.30 24.42
C LEU A 18 6.75 6.90 24.17
N SER A 19 5.51 6.59 24.59
CA SER A 19 4.89 5.28 24.36
C SER A 19 4.43 5.03 22.92
N CYS A 20 4.57 6.01 22.02
CA CYS A 20 4.28 5.85 20.60
C CYS A 20 5.52 5.38 19.85
N GLU A 21 5.99 4.17 20.17
CA GLU A 21 7.03 3.51 19.38
C GLU A 21 6.31 2.62 18.36
N ALA A 22 6.49 2.91 17.07
CA ALA A 22 5.88 2.14 16.00
C ALA A 22 6.42 0.71 16.08
N GLN A 23 5.54 -0.25 16.33
CA GLN A 23 5.92 -1.64 16.42
C GLN A 23 6.26 -2.16 15.02
N GLU A 24 7.54 -2.39 14.74
CA GLU A 24 7.96 -3.10 13.52
C GLU A 24 7.35 -4.51 13.55
N THR A 25 6.43 -4.78 12.64
CA THR A 25 5.89 -6.11 12.41
C THR A 25 6.92 -6.93 11.66
N ILE A 26 7.59 -7.85 12.38
CA ILE A 26 8.50 -8.81 11.77
C ILE A 26 7.69 -9.90 11.08
N TYR A 27 7.67 -9.90 9.75
CA TYR A 27 7.09 -10.97 8.96
C TYR A 27 8.12 -12.09 8.74
N PRO A 28 7.74 -13.38 8.81
CA PRO A 28 8.67 -14.50 8.61
C PRO A 28 8.98 -14.76 7.12
N PHE A 29 8.78 -13.77 6.25
CA PHE A 29 8.98 -13.86 4.81
C PHE A 29 9.44 -12.50 4.27
N ASP A 30 10.31 -12.54 3.25
CA ASP A 30 10.85 -11.34 2.61
C ASP A 30 10.09 -10.94 1.34
N TYR A 31 9.35 -11.88 0.74
CA TYR A 31 8.73 -11.71 -0.58
C TYR A 31 7.32 -12.31 -0.65
N ILE A 32 6.50 -11.69 -1.50
CA ILE A 32 5.17 -12.18 -1.87
C ILE A 32 5.20 -12.47 -3.36
N TYR A 33 4.87 -13.71 -3.73
CA TYR A 33 4.66 -14.12 -5.11
C TYR A 33 3.17 -14.28 -5.35
N GLN A 34 2.66 -13.60 -6.37
CA GLN A 34 1.25 -13.60 -6.71
C GLN A 34 1.02 -14.29 -8.06
N LEU A 35 0.08 -15.23 -8.06
CA LEU A 35 -0.39 -15.91 -9.27
C LEU A 35 -1.90 -15.74 -9.37
N GLY A 36 -2.41 -15.67 -10.61
CA GLY A 36 -3.83 -15.60 -10.86
C GLY A 36 -4.15 -15.02 -12.23
N ASP A 37 -5.30 -14.36 -12.31
CA ASP A 37 -5.87 -13.78 -13.52
C ASP A 37 -5.91 -12.24 -13.44
N SER A 38 -6.87 -11.62 -14.12
CA SER A 38 -7.08 -10.18 -14.18
C SER A 38 -7.25 -9.51 -12.82
N LEU A 39 -7.82 -10.20 -11.82
CA LEU A 39 -8.01 -9.64 -10.46
C LEU A 39 -6.69 -9.46 -9.71
N SER A 40 -5.67 -10.18 -10.13
CA SER A 40 -4.31 -10.15 -9.60
C SER A 40 -3.31 -9.42 -10.49
N ASP A 41 -3.67 -9.16 -11.74
CA ASP A 41 -2.75 -8.66 -12.74
C ASP A 41 -2.49 -7.16 -12.60
N THR A 42 -1.28 -6.80 -12.18
CA THR A 42 -0.82 -5.41 -12.04
C THR A 42 -0.29 -4.80 -13.33
N GLY A 43 -0.41 -5.50 -14.47
CA GLY A 43 0.01 -4.99 -15.78
C GLY A 43 0.87 -5.97 -16.59
N ASN A 44 0.90 -7.25 -16.25
CA ASN A 44 1.59 -8.28 -17.03
C ASN A 44 0.97 -8.43 -18.42
N LEU A 45 -0.36 -8.43 -18.54
CA LEU A 45 -1.00 -8.65 -19.84
C LEU A 45 -0.71 -7.53 -20.85
N ILE A 46 -0.61 -6.27 -20.39
CA ILE A 46 -0.25 -5.15 -21.28
C ILE A 46 1.22 -5.22 -21.75
N ARG A 47 2.07 -5.97 -21.04
CA ARG A 47 3.50 -6.17 -21.38
C ARG A 47 3.72 -7.38 -22.29
N GLN A 48 2.68 -8.15 -22.61
CA GLN A 48 2.77 -9.24 -23.56
C GLN A 48 2.74 -8.70 -25.00
N ASP A 49 3.74 -9.09 -25.80
CA ASP A 49 4.04 -8.54 -27.14
C ASP A 49 2.85 -8.54 -28.11
N THR A 50 1.91 -9.47 -27.96
CA THR A 50 0.82 -9.66 -28.92
C THR A 50 -0.44 -8.85 -28.61
N THR A 51 -0.59 -8.35 -27.37
CA THR A 51 -1.88 -7.82 -26.88
C THR A 51 -1.79 -6.45 -26.24
N GLY A 52 -0.60 -5.90 -26.00
CA GLY A 52 -0.39 -4.72 -25.16
C GLY A 52 -1.39 -3.56 -25.35
N GLU A 53 -1.43 -2.97 -26.54
CA GLU A 53 -2.33 -1.83 -26.84
C GLU A 53 -3.79 -2.23 -27.09
N THR A 54 -4.08 -3.51 -27.36
CA THR A 54 -5.45 -3.97 -27.66
C THR A 54 -6.21 -4.39 -26.40
N VAL A 55 -5.51 -4.54 -25.27
CA VAL A 55 -6.09 -4.92 -23.98
C VAL A 55 -6.89 -3.77 -23.39
N ALA A 56 -8.10 -4.06 -22.92
CA ALA A 56 -8.99 -3.06 -22.33
C ALA A 56 -8.32 -2.29 -21.16
N ALA A 57 -7.54 -2.97 -20.33
CA ALA A 57 -6.80 -2.37 -19.21
C ALA A 57 -5.69 -1.37 -19.62
N ALA A 58 -5.36 -1.28 -20.92
CA ALA A 58 -4.46 -0.25 -21.48
C ALA A 58 -5.20 1.05 -21.82
N HIS A 59 -6.53 1.12 -21.61
CA HIS A 59 -7.37 2.27 -21.92
C HIS A 59 -8.21 2.70 -20.72
N LEU A 60 -8.72 3.93 -20.76
CA LEU A 60 -9.73 4.37 -19.78
C LEU A 60 -11.00 3.51 -19.90
N PRO A 61 -11.71 3.25 -18.80
CA PRO A 61 -11.64 3.92 -17.50
C PRO A 61 -10.59 3.35 -16.52
N TYR A 62 -9.84 2.32 -16.92
CA TYR A 62 -8.88 1.68 -16.03
C TYR A 62 -7.79 2.66 -15.57
N GLY A 63 -7.50 2.67 -14.26
CA GLY A 63 -6.56 3.61 -13.63
C GLY A 63 -7.05 5.05 -13.37
N GLU A 64 -8.30 5.39 -13.71
CA GLU A 64 -8.86 6.74 -13.52
C GLU A 64 -8.84 7.21 -12.05
N SER A 65 -9.16 6.33 -11.08
CA SER A 65 -9.26 6.71 -9.65
C SER A 65 -7.93 6.66 -8.89
N PHE A 66 -6.85 6.15 -9.50
CA PHE A 66 -5.54 6.03 -8.86
C PHE A 66 -4.48 6.99 -9.45
N LEU A 67 -4.30 6.99 -10.78
CA LEU A 67 -3.29 7.83 -11.45
C LEU A 67 -3.88 8.72 -12.55
N GLY A 68 -5.19 8.64 -12.80
CA GLY A 68 -5.84 9.35 -13.91
C GLY A 68 -5.37 8.90 -15.30
N ARG A 69 -4.75 7.72 -15.40
CA ARG A 69 -4.24 7.12 -16.64
C ARG A 69 -4.30 5.59 -16.58
N PRO A 70 -4.37 4.90 -17.74
CA PRO A 70 -4.28 3.45 -17.78
C PRO A 70 -3.02 2.92 -17.10
N THR A 71 -3.20 1.92 -16.25
CA THR A 71 -2.10 1.29 -15.48
C THR A 71 -1.83 -0.15 -15.88
N GLY A 72 -2.69 -0.74 -16.73
CA GLY A 72 -2.67 -2.18 -17.00
C GLY A 72 -3.39 -3.03 -15.96
N ARG A 73 -3.84 -2.45 -14.85
CA ARG A 73 -4.73 -3.12 -13.89
C ARG A 73 -6.14 -3.22 -14.46
N TRP A 74 -6.81 -4.33 -14.20
CA TRP A 74 -8.23 -4.52 -14.53
C TRP A 74 -9.17 -3.85 -13.52
N SER A 75 -8.79 -2.66 -13.03
CA SER A 75 -9.56 -1.82 -12.12
C SER A 75 -9.34 -0.35 -12.44
N ASN A 76 -10.30 0.52 -12.07
CA ASN A 76 -10.10 1.97 -12.12
C ASN A 76 -9.05 2.44 -11.10
N GLY A 77 -8.72 1.61 -10.11
CA GLY A 77 -7.72 1.90 -9.10
C GLY A 77 -6.84 0.70 -8.75
N LEU A 78 -6.46 0.63 -7.48
CA LEU A 78 -5.65 -0.46 -6.94
C LEU A 78 -6.41 -1.79 -6.90
N LEU A 79 -5.67 -2.88 -6.99
CA LEU A 79 -6.16 -4.25 -6.78
C LEU A 79 -5.99 -4.65 -5.30
N ILE A 80 -6.67 -5.72 -4.87
CA ILE A 80 -6.58 -6.21 -3.47
C ILE A 80 -5.13 -6.46 -3.02
N VAL A 81 -4.28 -6.86 -3.95
CA VAL A 81 -2.86 -7.16 -3.70
C VAL A 81 -1.98 -5.94 -3.51
N ASP A 82 -2.36 -4.79 -4.07
CA ASP A 82 -1.68 -3.54 -3.77
C ASP A 82 -1.91 -3.17 -2.29
N PHE A 83 -3.12 -3.43 -1.76
CA PHE A 83 -3.42 -3.23 -0.33
C PHE A 83 -2.70 -4.22 0.58
N ILE A 84 -2.64 -5.50 0.20
CA ILE A 84 -1.88 -6.53 0.94
C ILE A 84 -0.40 -6.15 0.99
N GLY A 85 0.20 -5.81 -0.15
CA GLY A 85 1.60 -5.38 -0.22
C GLY A 85 1.89 -4.13 0.61
N THR A 86 1.02 -3.11 0.51
CA THR A 86 1.16 -1.88 1.30
C THR A 86 1.05 -2.15 2.80
N SER A 87 0.15 -3.04 3.22
CA SER A 87 -0.06 -3.36 4.64
C SER A 87 1.05 -4.20 5.28
N LEU A 88 1.87 -4.88 4.47
CA LEU A 88 2.90 -5.82 4.94
C LEU A 88 4.32 -5.29 4.76
N LEU A 89 4.58 -4.49 3.72
CA LEU A 89 5.94 -4.13 3.34
C LEU A 89 6.24 -2.63 3.43
N ASP A 90 5.27 -1.77 3.79
CA ASP A 90 5.41 -0.29 3.79
C ASP A 90 5.98 0.30 2.47
N VAL A 91 6.00 -0.49 1.39
CA VAL A 91 6.67 -0.18 0.14
C VAL A 91 5.64 -0.16 -0.99
N PHE A 92 5.34 1.03 -1.50
CA PHE A 92 4.77 1.23 -2.83
C PHE A 92 5.83 0.90 -3.89
N GLN A 93 6.17 -0.38 -4.06
CA GLN A 93 6.91 -0.80 -5.26
C GLN A 93 5.91 -1.12 -6.36
N PHE A 94 5.74 -0.14 -7.24
CA PHE A 94 5.22 -0.38 -8.57
C PHE A 94 6.12 -1.41 -9.27
N PHE A 95 5.59 -2.61 -9.47
CA PHE A 95 6.08 -3.53 -10.52
C PHE A 95 5.36 -3.22 -11.83
#